data_AF-A0A932V931-F1
#
_entry.id   AF-A0A932V931-F1
#
_cell.length_a   1.000
_cell.length_b   1.000
_cell.length_c   1.000
_cell.angle_alpha   90.00
_cell.angle_beta   90.00
_cell.angle_gamma   90.00
#
_symmetry.space_group_name_H-M   'P 1'
#
loop_
_entity.id
_entity.type
_entity.pdbx_description
1 polymer ?
#
loop_
_entity_poly.entity_id
_entity_poly.type
_entity_poly.pdbx_seq_one_letter_code
_entity_poly.pdbx_strand_id
1 'polypeptide(L)'
;MNDQDAMVREPSLASLALVVIVLLALAGFMLATTAPLGNLIGTSSWAFVGAYHGLAAGLLMIVATIALYLGYRLFIGQIKAFHDLQLLSVVTATISFITILFGNWIYIGYREPNSVRAFFLANNPVLHQIFFEFKEFIALFTFPLAVAAAYILYRYGAQLLNRPWLKATVAILIAMVFVFFTLAFGLGAAITKIKPV
;
A
#
# COMPACT_ATOMS: atom_id res chain seq x y z
N MET A 1 30.62 -11.76 -33.17
CA MET A 1 29.57 -11.97 -32.15
C MET A 1 29.52 -10.70 -31.32
N ASN A 2 28.40 -9.99 -31.34
CA ASN A 2 28.25 -8.67 -30.71
C ASN A 2 27.68 -8.87 -29.30
N ASP A 3 28.36 -8.35 -28.28
CA ASP A 3 28.01 -8.45 -26.85
C ASP A 3 26.73 -7.68 -26.44
N GLN A 4 25.82 -7.43 -27.38
CA GLN A 4 24.56 -6.71 -27.14
C GLN A 4 23.37 -7.63 -26.88
N ASP A 5 23.53 -8.95 -27.02
CA ASP A 5 22.46 -9.94 -26.88
C ASP A 5 22.39 -10.61 -25.50
N ALA A 6 23.15 -10.13 -24.52
CA ALA A 6 22.77 -10.33 -23.12
C ALA A 6 21.59 -9.40 -22.79
N MET A 7 20.47 -9.58 -23.50
CA MET A 7 19.16 -9.16 -23.06
C MET A 7 18.97 -9.71 -21.65
N VAL A 8 19.22 -8.85 -20.66
CA VAL A 8 18.69 -9.02 -19.32
C VAL A 8 17.18 -9.09 -19.51
N ARG A 9 16.65 -10.30 -19.70
CA ARG A 9 15.23 -10.59 -19.83
C ARG A 9 14.55 -9.85 -18.70
N GLU A 10 13.66 -8.93 -19.05
CA GLU A 10 12.80 -8.34 -18.05
C GLU A 10 12.07 -9.47 -17.32
N PRO A 11 11.95 -9.43 -15.98
CA PRO A 11 11.03 -10.31 -15.30
C PRO A 11 9.67 -10.07 -15.94
N SER A 12 9.20 -11.03 -16.71
CA SER A 12 7.91 -10.94 -17.38
C SER A 12 6.81 -10.71 -16.33
N LEU A 13 5.66 -10.16 -16.74
CA LEU A 13 4.47 -10.11 -15.89
C LEU A 13 4.17 -11.48 -15.23
N ALA A 14 4.52 -12.58 -15.90
CA ALA A 14 4.44 -13.93 -15.34
C ALA A 14 5.42 -14.18 -14.18
N SER A 15 6.65 -13.66 -14.26
CA SER A 15 7.64 -13.74 -13.18
C SER A 15 7.24 -12.91 -11.97
N LEU A 16 6.72 -11.69 -12.20
CA LEU A 16 6.20 -10.84 -11.13
C LEU A 16 4.95 -11.47 -10.49
N ALA A 17 4.01 -11.94 -11.30
CA ALA A 17 2.82 -12.65 -10.83
C ALA A 17 3.19 -13.91 -10.05
N LEU A 18 4.17 -14.69 -10.51
CA LEU A 18 4.65 -15.86 -9.80
C LEU A 18 5.23 -15.50 -8.42
N VAL A 19 6.06 -14.45 -8.33
CA VAL A 19 6.60 -13.98 -7.04
C VAL A 19 5.47 -13.57 -6.11
N VAL A 20 4.49 -12.79 -6.60
CA VAL A 20 3.31 -12.40 -5.81
C VAL A 20 2.53 -13.62 -5.35
N ILE A 21 2.25 -14.58 -6.24
CA ILE A 21 1.54 -15.82 -5.91
C ILE A 21 2.29 -16.62 -4.85
N VAL A 22 3.61 -16.76 -4.97
CA VAL A 22 4.44 -17.47 -3.98
C VAL A 22 4.40 -16.75 -2.63
N LEU A 23 4.51 -15.43 -2.59
CA LEU A 23 4.41 -14.66 -1.35
C LEU A 23 3.03 -14.80 -0.71
N LEU A 24 1.95 -14.74 -1.50
CA LEU A 24 0.58 -14.94 -1.02
C LEU A 24 0.36 -16.37 -0.52
N ALA A 25 0.91 -17.38 -1.21
CA ALA A 25 0.82 -18.78 -0.82
C ALA A 25 1.58 -19.03 0.49
N LEU A 26 2.79 -18.47 0.64
CA LEU A 26 3.56 -18.55 1.88
C LEU A 26 2.84 -17.84 3.04
N ALA A 27 2.28 -16.65 2.80
CA ALA A 27 1.48 -15.95 3.80
C ALA A 27 0.23 -16.75 4.18
N GLY A 28 -0.49 -17.29 3.20
CA GLY A 28 -1.67 -18.13 3.42
C GLY A 28 -1.34 -19.43 4.17
N PHE A 29 -0.24 -20.09 3.82
CA PHE A 29 0.26 -21.27 4.53
C PHE A 29 0.64 -20.96 5.98
N MET A 30 1.39 -19.87 6.21
CA MET A 30 1.72 -19.43 7.56
C MET A 30 0.45 -19.12 8.37
N LEU A 31 -0.52 -18.41 7.79
CA LEU A 31 -1.80 -18.14 8.44
C LEU A 31 -2.57 -19.43 8.78
N ALA A 32 -2.66 -20.37 7.83
CA ALA A 32 -3.40 -21.62 8.04
C ALA A 32 -2.74 -22.57 9.05
N THR A 33 -1.41 -22.52 9.19
CA THR A 33 -0.64 -23.44 10.05
C THR A 33 -0.30 -22.87 11.42
N THR A 34 -0.27 -21.53 11.56
CA THR A 34 0.12 -20.86 12.81
C THR A 34 -1.03 -20.17 13.52
N ALA A 35 -2.12 -19.85 12.82
CA ALA A 35 -3.29 -19.21 13.42
C ALA A 35 -4.49 -20.17 13.43
N PRO A 36 -5.19 -20.33 14.58
CA PRO A 36 -6.50 -20.98 14.58
C PRO A 36 -7.42 -20.19 13.64
N LEU A 37 -7.98 -20.83 12.60
CA LEU A 37 -8.78 -20.14 11.59
C LEU A 37 -9.93 -19.33 12.20
N GLY A 38 -10.53 -19.80 13.30
CA GLY A 38 -11.55 -19.08 14.05
C GLY A 38 -11.08 -17.78 14.72
N ASN A 39 -9.77 -17.61 14.94
CA ASN A 39 -9.15 -16.43 15.53
C ASN A 39 -8.63 -15.42 14.48
N LEU A 40 -8.67 -15.77 13.19
CA LEU A 40 -8.16 -14.89 12.12
C LEU A 40 -9.06 -13.69 11.84
N ILE A 41 -10.37 -13.84 12.08
CA ILE A 41 -11.36 -12.80 11.79
C ILE A 41 -11.60 -11.96 13.04
N GLY A 42 -11.62 -12.57 14.23
CA GLY A 42 -11.93 -11.91 15.51
C GLY A 42 -13.42 -12.04 15.87
N THR A 43 -13.78 -11.64 17.09
CA THR A 43 -15.16 -11.77 17.63
C THR A 43 -15.98 -10.49 17.55
N SER A 44 -15.35 -9.37 17.17
CA SER A 44 -15.99 -8.07 16.98
C SER A 44 -16.98 -8.09 15.82
N SER A 45 -18.07 -7.31 15.87
CA SER A 45 -18.94 -7.11 14.71
C SER A 45 -18.21 -6.44 13.53
N TRP A 46 -17.07 -5.79 13.81
CA TRP A 46 -16.21 -5.11 12.85
C TRP A 46 -15.03 -5.94 12.34
N ALA A 47 -14.88 -7.16 12.87
CA ALA A 47 -13.83 -8.13 12.56
C ALA A 47 -13.59 -8.31 11.05
N PHE A 48 -14.66 -8.57 10.30
CA PHE A 48 -14.60 -8.80 8.86
C PHE A 48 -14.11 -7.56 8.11
N VAL A 49 -14.64 -6.37 8.44
CA VAL A 49 -14.24 -5.10 7.83
C VAL A 49 -12.76 -4.80 8.12
N GLY A 50 -12.33 -5.05 9.35
CA GLY A 50 -10.93 -4.92 9.78
C GLY A 50 -9.99 -5.86 9.03
N ALA A 51 -10.41 -7.11 8.80
CA ALA A 51 -9.65 -8.07 8.02
C ALA A 51 -9.45 -7.62 6.56
N TYR A 52 -10.50 -7.11 5.90
CA TYR A 52 -10.38 -6.58 4.53
C TYR A 52 -9.52 -5.32 4.46
N HIS A 53 -9.66 -4.40 5.43
CA HIS A 53 -8.78 -3.23 5.53
C HIS A 53 -7.31 -3.65 5.68
N GLY A 54 -7.02 -4.57 6.61
CA GLY A 54 -5.68 -5.08 6.85
C GLY A 54 -5.09 -5.82 5.65
N LEU A 55 -5.89 -6.65 4.96
CA LEU A 55 -5.48 -7.33 3.74
C LEU A 55 -5.16 -6.34 2.61
N ALA A 56 -6.03 -5.36 2.37
CA ALA A 56 -5.81 -4.34 1.36
C ALA A 56 -4.55 -3.51 1.67
N ALA A 57 -4.35 -3.14 2.93
CA ALA A 57 -3.13 -2.45 3.36
C ALA A 57 -1.88 -3.34 3.17
N GLY A 58 -1.94 -4.63 3.53
CA GLY A 58 -0.84 -5.57 3.30
C GLY A 58 -0.46 -5.70 1.82
N LEU A 59 -1.45 -5.81 0.93
CA LEU A 59 -1.23 -5.81 -0.52
C LEU A 59 -0.64 -4.47 -0.99
N LEU A 60 -1.15 -3.35 -0.48
CA LEU A 60 -0.64 -2.02 -0.82
C LEU A 60 0.85 -1.88 -0.45
N MET A 61 1.29 -2.47 0.66
CA MET A 61 2.71 -2.49 1.04
C MET A 61 3.59 -3.15 -0.02
N ILE A 62 3.18 -4.31 -0.51
CA ILE A 62 3.92 -5.06 -1.54
C ILE A 62 3.97 -4.23 -2.83
N VAL A 63 2.81 -3.78 -3.31
CA VAL A 63 2.72 -3.02 -4.58
C VAL A 63 3.46 -1.69 -4.49
N ALA A 64 3.30 -0.94 -3.40
CA ALA A 64 3.96 0.35 -3.22
C ALA A 64 5.49 0.21 -3.12
N THR A 65 6.00 -0.88 -2.54
CA THR A 65 7.45 -1.17 -2.49
C THR A 65 8.01 -1.39 -3.89
N ILE A 66 7.31 -2.19 -4.72
CA ILE A 66 7.73 -2.46 -6.10
C ILE A 66 7.63 -1.18 -6.94
N ALA A 67 6.54 -0.43 -6.79
CA ALA A 67 6.34 0.85 -7.46
C ALA A 67 7.42 1.87 -7.07
N LEU A 68 7.81 1.96 -5.79
CA LEU A 68 8.90 2.82 -5.32
C LEU A 68 10.21 2.47 -6.01
N TYR A 69 10.56 1.19 -6.08
CA TYR A 69 11.77 0.73 -6.76
C TYR A 69 11.76 1.14 -8.25
N LEU A 70 10.67 0.87 -8.96
CA LEU A 70 10.54 1.26 -10.37
C LEU A 70 10.50 2.78 -10.56
N GLY A 71 9.87 3.52 -9.65
CA GLY A 71 9.89 4.99 -9.62
C GLY A 71 11.30 5.55 -9.45
N TYR A 72 12.11 4.95 -8.58
CA TYR A 72 13.53 5.27 -8.46
C TYR A 72 14.29 4.96 -9.76
N ARG A 73 14.06 3.80 -10.38
CA ARG A 73 14.65 3.44 -11.69
C ARG A 73 14.24 4.43 -12.79
N LEU A 74 12.99 4.91 -12.78
CA LEU A 74 12.51 5.97 -13.67
C LEU A 74 13.28 7.27 -13.44
N PHE A 75 13.44 7.68 -12.17
CA PHE A 75 14.13 8.91 -11.78
C PHE A 75 15.56 8.98 -12.32
N ILE A 76 16.34 7.91 -12.12
CA ILE A 76 17.74 7.83 -12.58
C ILE A 76 17.89 7.48 -14.07
N GLY A 77 16.78 7.35 -14.81
CA GLY A 77 16.79 7.06 -16.24
C GLY A 77 17.19 5.62 -16.60
N GLN A 78 17.07 4.68 -15.66
CA GLN A 78 17.42 3.27 -15.84
C GLN A 78 16.19 2.35 -15.86
N ILE A 79 15.00 2.89 -16.05
CA ILE A 79 13.78 2.09 -16.12
C ILE A 79 13.79 1.26 -17.40
N LYS A 80 13.53 -0.04 -17.24
CA LYS A 80 13.34 -0.98 -18.34
C LYS A 80 11.85 -1.40 -18.39
N ALA A 81 11.31 -1.78 -17.24
CA ALA A 81 9.90 -2.11 -17.01
C ALA A 81 8.97 -0.89 -16.89
N PHE A 82 8.92 -0.01 -17.90
CA PHE A 82 8.07 1.19 -17.87
C PHE A 82 6.57 0.85 -17.84
N HIS A 83 6.13 -0.14 -18.63
CA HIS A 83 4.74 -0.57 -18.65
C HIS A 83 4.29 -1.18 -17.32
N ASP A 84 5.18 -1.90 -16.63
CA ASP A 84 4.88 -2.42 -15.30
C ASP A 84 4.69 -1.28 -14.31
N LEU A 85 5.49 -0.21 -14.39
CA LEU A 85 5.29 0.99 -13.57
C LEU A 85 3.93 1.65 -13.85
N GLN A 86 3.49 1.71 -15.12
CA GLN A 86 2.15 2.19 -15.48
C GLN A 86 1.07 1.33 -14.80
N LEU A 87 1.11 0.02 -15.00
CA LEU A 87 0.14 -0.90 -14.40
C LEU A 87 0.14 -0.80 -12.87
N LEU A 88 1.32 -0.86 -12.25
CA LEU A 88 1.49 -0.79 -10.80
C LEU A 88 0.98 0.54 -10.23
N SER A 89 1.08 1.66 -10.95
CA SER A 89 0.53 2.93 -10.49
C SER A 89 -1.01 2.91 -10.40
N VAL A 90 -1.69 2.27 -11.37
CA VAL A 90 -3.15 2.08 -11.35
C VAL A 90 -3.55 1.09 -10.25
N VAL A 91 -2.81 -0.01 -10.11
CA VAL A 91 -3.04 -0.99 -9.04
C VAL A 91 -2.84 -0.33 -7.67
N THR A 92 -1.80 0.48 -7.49
CA THR A 92 -1.54 1.23 -6.25
C THR A 92 -2.72 2.17 -5.93
N ALA A 93 -3.20 2.94 -6.91
CA ALA A 93 -4.35 3.83 -6.72
C ALA A 93 -5.62 3.05 -6.34
N THR A 94 -5.87 1.91 -7.00
CA THR A 94 -7.03 1.07 -6.74
C THR A 94 -6.99 0.45 -5.34
N ILE A 95 -5.86 -0.14 -4.95
CA ILE A 95 -5.71 -0.75 -3.62
C ILE A 95 -5.72 0.33 -2.52
N SER A 96 -5.12 1.50 -2.77
CA SER A 96 -5.22 2.65 -1.85
C SER A 96 -6.67 3.09 -1.64
N PHE A 97 -7.45 3.21 -2.71
CA PHE A 97 -8.88 3.50 -2.62
C PHE A 97 -9.63 2.45 -1.79
N ILE A 98 -9.42 1.16 -2.06
CA ILE A 98 -10.04 0.05 -1.31
C ILE A 98 -9.64 0.09 0.16
N THR A 99 -8.36 0.34 0.46
CA THR A 99 -7.83 0.44 1.82
C THR A 99 -8.52 1.58 2.59
N ILE A 100 -8.65 2.75 1.96
CA ILE A 100 -9.34 3.91 2.54
C ILE A 100 -10.84 3.63 2.72
N LEU A 101 -11.48 3.00 1.74
CA LEU A 101 -12.90 2.63 1.81
C LEU A 101 -13.19 1.77 3.06
N PHE A 102 -12.45 0.68 3.23
CA PHE A 102 -12.62 -0.18 4.41
C PHE A 102 -12.13 0.48 5.70
N GLY A 103 -11.13 1.36 5.64
CA GLY A 103 -10.67 2.17 6.78
C GLY A 103 -11.75 3.12 7.29
N ASN A 104 -12.44 3.81 6.38
CA ASN A 104 -13.57 4.66 6.71
C ASN A 104 -14.79 3.86 7.19
N TRP A 105 -14.94 2.61 6.73
CA TRP A 105 -16.02 1.76 7.21
C TRP A 105 -15.79 1.30 8.65
N ILE A 106 -14.60 0.79 8.99
CA ILE A 106 -14.27 0.42 10.38
C ILE A 106 -14.26 1.64 11.32
N TYR A 107 -14.12 2.85 10.78
CA TYR A 107 -14.26 4.09 11.55
C TYR A 107 -15.61 4.24 12.25
N ILE A 108 -16.68 3.61 11.72
CA ILE A 108 -17.99 3.61 12.36
C ILE A 108 -17.90 2.89 13.72
N GLY A 109 -17.33 1.69 13.75
CA GLY A 109 -17.10 0.94 14.99
C GLY A 109 -16.14 1.64 15.96
N TYR A 110 -15.13 2.31 15.41
CA TYR A 110 -14.23 3.16 16.20
C TYR A 110 -14.98 4.30 16.92
N ARG A 111 -16.13 4.76 16.43
CA ARG A 111 -16.93 5.82 17.05
C ARG A 111 -18.01 5.32 18.02
N GLU A 112 -18.20 4.00 18.17
CA GLU A 112 -19.18 3.43 19.09
C GLU A 112 -18.85 3.71 20.57
N PRO A 113 -19.85 3.66 21.48
CA PRO A 113 -19.61 3.66 22.92
C PRO A 113 -18.70 2.50 23.33
N ASN A 114 -17.82 2.71 24.32
CA ASN A 114 -16.85 1.71 24.81
C ASN A 114 -15.87 1.16 23.75
N SER A 115 -15.74 1.84 22.60
CA SER A 115 -14.82 1.50 21.52
C SER A 115 -13.34 1.70 21.88
N VAL A 116 -12.47 1.30 20.94
CA VAL A 116 -11.03 1.59 20.99
C VAL A 116 -10.76 3.10 21.18
N ARG A 117 -11.57 3.97 20.55
CA ARG A 117 -11.49 5.41 20.76
C ARG A 117 -11.71 5.81 22.22
N ALA A 118 -12.80 5.31 22.81
CA ALA A 118 -13.16 5.64 24.19
C ALA A 118 -12.05 5.20 25.16
N PHE A 119 -11.46 4.03 24.92
CA PHE A 119 -10.30 3.55 25.66
C PHE A 119 -9.13 4.52 25.58
N PHE A 120 -8.69 4.92 24.37
CA PHE A 120 -7.54 5.81 24.25
C PHE A 120 -7.80 7.22 24.76
N LEU A 121 -9.00 7.78 24.60
CA LEU A 121 -9.32 9.08 25.17
C LEU A 121 -9.29 9.08 26.70
N ALA A 122 -9.70 7.99 27.33
CA ALA A 122 -9.68 7.85 28.79
C ALA A 122 -8.27 7.59 29.35
N ASN A 123 -7.43 6.84 28.61
CA ASN A 123 -6.15 6.36 29.14
C ASN A 123 -4.93 7.12 28.59
N ASN A 124 -4.96 7.57 27.34
CA ASN A 124 -3.84 8.30 26.71
C ASN A 124 -4.30 9.14 25.49
N PRO A 125 -4.82 10.36 25.72
CA PRO A 125 -5.36 11.21 24.65
C PRO A 125 -4.30 11.69 23.64
N VAL A 126 -3.02 11.75 24.04
CA VAL A 126 -1.92 12.09 23.12
C VAL A 126 -1.70 10.96 22.12
N LEU A 127 -1.69 9.70 22.58
CA LEU A 127 -1.64 8.55 21.67
C LEU A 127 -2.85 8.52 20.74
N HIS A 128 -4.03 8.90 21.21
CA HIS A 128 -5.22 9.02 20.34
C HIS A 128 -4.95 9.99 19.16
N GLN A 129 -4.44 11.19 19.44
CA GLN A 129 -4.17 12.18 18.38
C GLN A 129 -3.16 11.66 17.35
N ILE A 130 -2.09 10.99 17.79
CA ILE A 130 -1.03 10.53 16.87
C ILE A 130 -1.48 9.30 16.07
N PHE A 131 -2.01 8.27 16.75
CA PHE A 131 -2.28 6.97 16.14
C PHE A 131 -3.64 6.88 15.44
N PHE A 132 -4.54 7.83 15.68
CA PHE A 132 -5.80 7.95 14.95
C PHE A 132 -5.83 9.23 14.13
N GLU A 133 -5.90 10.42 14.74
CA GLU A 133 -6.18 11.65 13.99
C GLU A 133 -5.10 11.96 12.93
N PHE A 134 -3.83 12.01 13.33
CA PHE A 134 -2.72 12.24 12.41
C PHE A 134 -2.59 11.10 11.39
N LYS A 135 -2.56 9.85 11.85
CA LYS A 135 -2.43 8.66 11.01
C LYS A 135 -3.52 8.60 9.92
N GLU A 136 -4.78 8.78 10.31
CA GLU A 136 -5.94 8.74 9.41
C GLU A 136 -5.82 9.86 8.38
N PHE A 137 -5.46 11.07 8.80
CA PHE A 137 -5.29 12.20 7.88
C PHE A 137 -4.18 11.94 6.85
N ILE A 138 -3.00 11.48 7.28
CA ILE A 138 -1.89 11.26 6.34
C ILE A 138 -2.16 10.09 5.38
N ALA A 139 -2.92 9.08 5.81
CA ALA A 139 -3.27 7.94 4.98
C ALA A 139 -4.08 8.35 3.74
N LEU A 140 -4.89 9.41 3.85
CA LEU A 140 -5.74 9.90 2.75
C LEU A 140 -4.93 10.45 1.57
N PHE A 141 -3.69 10.91 1.78
CA PHE A 141 -2.85 11.41 0.68
C PHE A 141 -2.42 10.31 -0.30
N THR A 142 -2.42 9.05 0.12
CA THR A 142 -1.96 7.93 -0.72
C THR A 142 -2.76 7.82 -2.03
N PHE A 143 -4.09 8.03 -1.96
CA PHE A 143 -4.96 7.90 -3.13
C PHE A 143 -4.77 9.01 -4.17
N PRO A 144 -4.91 10.31 -3.86
CA PRO A 144 -4.74 11.37 -4.86
C PRO A 144 -3.33 11.40 -5.44
N LEU A 145 -2.29 11.08 -4.66
CA LEU A 145 -0.92 11.00 -5.16
C LEU A 145 -0.75 9.83 -6.15
N ALA A 146 -1.30 8.65 -5.83
CA ALA A 146 -1.24 7.50 -6.73
C ALA A 146 -2.04 7.74 -8.02
N VAL A 147 -3.21 8.36 -7.93
CA VAL A 147 -4.02 8.76 -9.10
C VAL A 147 -3.25 9.75 -9.97
N ALA A 148 -2.60 10.76 -9.38
CA ALA A 148 -1.80 11.74 -10.13
C ALA A 148 -0.63 11.07 -10.85
N ALA A 149 0.09 10.16 -10.18
CA ALA A 149 1.19 9.42 -10.78
C ALA A 149 0.70 8.56 -11.97
N ALA A 150 -0.41 7.82 -11.78
CA ALA A 150 -1.01 7.01 -12.83
C ALA A 150 -1.47 7.86 -14.02
N TYR A 151 -2.15 8.98 -13.75
CA TYR A 151 -2.59 9.89 -14.80
C TYR A 151 -1.40 10.40 -15.63
N ILE A 152 -0.33 10.88 -15.00
CA ILE A 152 0.85 11.38 -15.71
C ILE A 152 1.50 10.27 -16.55
N LEU A 153 1.69 9.09 -15.95
CA LEU A 153 2.28 7.92 -16.63
C LEU A 153 1.50 7.50 -17.88
N TYR A 154 0.17 7.49 -17.84
CA TYR A 154 -0.67 7.14 -18.99
C TYR A 154 -0.82 8.30 -19.98
N ARG A 155 -0.99 9.53 -19.48
CA ARG A 155 -1.23 10.71 -20.32
C ARG A 155 -0.05 11.03 -21.24
N TYR A 156 1.18 10.85 -20.74
CA TYR A 156 2.41 11.14 -21.49
C TYR A 156 3.07 9.89 -22.08
N GLY A 157 2.78 8.69 -21.54
CA GLY A 157 3.33 7.43 -22.04
C GLY A 157 4.86 7.48 -22.19
N ALA A 158 5.39 6.90 -23.27
CA ALA A 158 6.82 6.88 -23.54
C ALA A 158 7.45 8.29 -23.73
N GLN A 159 6.66 9.32 -24.09
CA GLN A 159 7.17 10.68 -24.24
C GLN A 159 7.71 11.25 -22.92
N LEU A 160 7.22 10.72 -21.78
CA LEU A 160 7.69 11.07 -20.45
C LEU A 160 9.19 10.76 -20.26
N LEU A 161 9.70 9.69 -20.89
CA LEU A 161 11.09 9.24 -20.70
C LEU A 161 12.12 10.29 -21.13
N ASN A 162 11.75 11.13 -22.09
CA ASN A 162 12.56 12.22 -22.64
C ASN A 162 12.39 13.54 -21.87
N ARG A 163 11.59 13.57 -20.80
CA ARG A 163 11.26 14.79 -20.04
C ARG A 163 11.69 14.61 -18.58
N PRO A 164 12.91 15.06 -18.20
CA PRO A 164 13.47 14.83 -16.86
C PRO A 164 12.56 15.29 -15.72
N TRP A 165 11.89 16.43 -15.87
CA TRP A 165 10.98 16.96 -14.86
C TRP A 165 9.76 16.05 -14.64
N LEU A 166 9.17 15.48 -15.71
CA LEU A 166 8.05 14.54 -15.57
C LEU A 166 8.47 13.24 -14.88
N LYS A 167 9.66 12.72 -15.22
CA LYS A 167 10.23 11.54 -14.52
C LYS A 167 10.37 11.82 -13.02
N ALA A 168 10.92 12.99 -12.67
CA ALA A 168 11.06 13.40 -11.28
C ALA A 168 9.72 13.57 -10.58
N THR A 169 8.74 14.22 -11.21
CA THR A 169 7.39 14.38 -10.65
C THR A 169 6.75 13.03 -10.35
N VAL A 170 6.75 12.08 -11.30
CA VAL A 170 6.18 10.74 -11.07
C VAL A 170 6.92 10.01 -9.95
N ALA A 171 8.25 10.02 -9.96
CA ALA A 171 9.04 9.34 -8.94
C ALA A 171 8.78 9.91 -7.53
N ILE A 172 8.68 11.23 -7.39
CA ILE A 172 8.36 11.91 -6.13
C ILE A 172 6.94 11.54 -5.68
N LEU A 173 5.95 11.56 -6.57
CA LEU A 173 4.57 11.18 -6.22
C LEU A 173 4.52 9.74 -5.68
N ILE A 174 5.17 8.80 -6.35
CA ILE A 174 5.23 7.40 -5.91
C ILE A 174 5.98 7.27 -4.58
N ALA A 175 7.09 8.00 -4.40
CA ALA A 175 7.82 8.02 -3.13
C ALA A 175 6.96 8.56 -1.98
N MET A 176 6.20 9.63 -2.22
CA MET A 176 5.29 10.20 -1.22
C MET A 176 4.13 9.25 -0.89
N VAL A 177 3.59 8.50 -1.88
CA VAL A 177 2.64 7.42 -1.61
C VAL A 177 3.25 6.40 -0.64
N PHE A 178 4.46 5.93 -0.92
CA PHE A 178 5.14 4.95 -0.06
C PHE A 178 5.40 5.49 1.35
N VAL A 179 5.88 6.73 1.48
CA VAL A 179 6.16 7.35 2.79
C VAL A 179 4.88 7.52 3.61
N PHE A 180 3.85 8.16 3.06
CA PHE A 180 2.59 8.35 3.79
C PHE A 180 1.94 7.03 4.15
N PHE A 181 1.94 6.08 3.21
CA PHE A 181 1.41 4.75 3.46
C PHE A 181 2.18 4.01 4.55
N THR A 182 3.51 3.98 4.50
CA THR A 182 4.33 3.24 5.48
C THR A 182 4.21 3.82 6.88
N LEU A 183 4.15 5.15 7.00
CA LEU A 183 3.88 5.82 8.28
C LEU A 183 2.49 5.44 8.81
N ALA A 184 1.45 5.54 7.97
CA ALA A 184 0.09 5.18 8.37
C ALA A 184 -0.04 3.70 8.74
N PHE A 185 0.56 2.81 7.95
CA PHE A 185 0.59 1.37 8.18
C PHE A 185 1.31 1.01 9.47
N GLY A 186 2.49 1.61 9.72
CA GLY A 186 3.27 1.37 10.92
C GLY A 186 2.53 1.79 12.19
N LEU A 187 1.92 2.98 12.18
CA LEU A 187 1.07 3.45 13.28
C LEU A 187 -0.18 2.56 13.46
N GLY A 188 -0.80 2.12 12.36
CA GLY A 188 -1.92 1.18 12.39
C GLY A 188 -1.56 -0.17 13.00
N ALA A 189 -0.43 -0.75 12.58
CA ALA A 189 0.05 -2.02 13.13
C ALA A 189 0.39 -1.90 14.62
N ALA A 190 1.05 -0.81 15.03
CA ALA A 190 1.37 -0.56 16.43
C ALA A 190 0.11 -0.48 17.31
N ILE A 191 -0.97 0.19 16.86
CA ILE A 191 -2.17 0.31 17.68
C ILE A 191 -2.91 -1.01 17.87
N THR A 192 -2.91 -1.89 16.85
CA THR A 192 -3.53 -3.23 16.97
C THR A 192 -2.86 -4.11 18.02
N LYS A 193 -1.59 -3.84 18.37
CA LYS A 193 -0.88 -4.52 19.46
C LYS A 193 -1.27 -4.02 20.85
N ILE A 194 -1.76 -2.78 20.95
CA ILE A 194 -2.21 -2.18 22.21
C ILE A 194 -3.67 -2.56 22.46
N LYS A 195 -4.53 -2.31 21.47
CA LYS A 195 -5.97 -2.58 21.55
C LYS A 195 -6.53 -2.88 20.15
N PRO A 196 -6.84 -4.15 19.83
CA PRO A 196 -7.51 -4.49 18.58
C PRO A 196 -8.97 -3.99 18.59
N VAL A 197 -9.52 -3.79 17.38
CA VAL A 197 -10.94 -3.47 17.13
C VAL A 197 -11.78 -4.75 17.14
#